data_AF-A0A7S2MKK1-F1
#
_entry.id   AF-A0A7S2MKK1-F1
#
_cell.length_a   1.000
_cell.length_b   1.000
_cell.length_c   1.000
_cell.angle_alpha   90.00
_cell.angle_beta   90.00
_cell.angle_gamma   90.00
#
_symmetry.space_group_name_H-M   'P 1'
#
loop_
_entity.id
_entity.type
_entity.pdbx_description
1 polymer ?
#
loop_
_entity_poly.entity_id
_entity_poly.type
_entity_poly.pdbx_seq_one_letter_code
_entity_poly.pdbx_strand_id
1 'polypeptide(L)'
;MAPCEDDRGRPPGGCRKAPAIGDLITVVREHIFQRRMRVQDAFQGFDRLRCGRCTKHQFTRALMGIGAALGHQEAGALAEYFSESGPRVQWPQVVNYAKFCQAMEDVFGTRRLEKTPEAKVPMPGSLVPCSQGFAPMPVDDLDRFHVLQKRIASLLAARGVELFSCFQDCMRSKSVSVLYPRGSGKLSRPMFLKCFPLAGEISNADMALILDRYRTGPDGVHVYSFIKDIMAVQEDLAQERVVLQAQQQQQQQETRQRPASAVSLRRGRTGSDAGRPTSAPSSGGESSEEMSARKAAPRPASAAPSAAPSAA
;
A
#
# COMPACT_ATOMS: atom_id res chain seq x y z
N MET A 1 -48.67 -9.26 19.48
CA MET A 1 -47.29 -8.90 19.90
C MET A 1 -46.34 -9.42 18.84
N ALA A 2 -45.46 -8.54 18.35
CA ALA A 2 -44.71 -8.64 17.10
C ALA A 2 -43.75 -9.85 17.00
N PRO A 3 -43.49 -10.38 15.80
CA PRO A 3 -42.38 -11.30 15.57
C PRO A 3 -41.05 -10.55 15.54
N CYS A 4 -40.03 -11.16 16.13
CA CYS A 4 -38.69 -10.60 16.32
C CYS A 4 -37.97 -10.38 14.98
N GLU A 5 -37.63 -9.13 14.70
CA GLU A 5 -36.68 -8.73 13.65
C GLU A 5 -35.24 -8.89 14.19
N ASP A 6 -34.52 -9.92 13.76
CA ASP A 6 -33.05 -9.96 13.81
C ASP A 6 -32.53 -10.59 12.50
N ASP A 7 -33.01 -10.05 11.37
CA ASP A 7 -32.45 -10.31 10.04
C ASP A 7 -31.34 -9.28 9.79
N ARG A 8 -30.14 -9.58 10.29
CA ARG A 8 -28.94 -8.77 10.08
C ARG A 8 -28.50 -8.87 8.62
N GLY A 9 -29.08 -8.02 7.77
CA GLY A 9 -28.43 -7.39 6.62
C GLY A 9 -27.53 -8.29 5.76
N ARG A 10 -27.94 -9.51 5.44
CA ARG A 10 -27.24 -10.36 4.48
C ARG A 10 -27.82 -10.08 3.09
N PRO A 11 -27.06 -9.56 2.13
CA PRO A 11 -27.57 -9.38 0.77
C PRO A 11 -27.99 -10.75 0.19
N PRO A 12 -29.08 -10.82 -0.59
CA PRO A 12 -29.58 -12.06 -1.16
C PRO A 12 -28.50 -12.71 -2.03
N GLY A 13 -28.31 -14.01 -1.79
CA GLY A 13 -27.20 -14.79 -2.29
C GLY A 13 -27.14 -14.85 -3.81
N GLY A 14 -26.21 -14.09 -4.39
CA GLY A 14 -25.57 -14.49 -5.64
C GLY A 14 -24.81 -15.81 -5.40
N CYS A 15 -24.80 -16.68 -6.40
CA CYS A 15 -24.02 -17.93 -6.41
C CYS A 15 -22.53 -17.63 -6.18
N ARG A 16 -22.11 -17.51 -4.93
CA ARG A 16 -20.68 -17.55 -4.57
C ARG A 16 -20.26 -18.99 -4.81
N LYS A 17 -19.27 -19.18 -5.69
CA LYS A 17 -18.54 -20.46 -5.77
C LYS A 17 -18.22 -20.92 -4.35
N ALA A 18 -18.37 -22.22 -4.07
CA ALA A 18 -18.04 -22.75 -2.76
C ALA A 18 -16.61 -22.28 -2.39
N PRO A 19 -16.43 -21.51 -1.30
CA PRO A 19 -15.12 -20.99 -0.95
C PRO A 19 -14.18 -22.16 -0.70
N ALA A 20 -12.95 -22.07 -1.20
CA ALA A 20 -11.97 -23.11 -0.93
C ALA A 20 -11.67 -23.15 0.58
N ILE A 21 -11.33 -24.33 1.10
CA ILE A 21 -11.04 -24.50 2.54
C ILE A 21 -9.88 -23.59 2.97
N GLY A 22 -8.90 -23.35 2.10
CA GLY A 22 -7.80 -22.41 2.33
C GLY A 22 -8.29 -20.96 2.53
N ASP A 23 -9.30 -20.53 1.78
CA ASP A 23 -9.89 -19.20 1.91
C ASP A 23 -10.61 -19.07 3.25
N LEU A 24 -11.36 -20.10 3.65
CA LEU A 24 -12.04 -20.14 4.94
C LEU A 24 -11.05 -20.05 6.11
N ILE A 25 -9.96 -20.82 6.05
CA ILE A 25 -8.87 -20.75 7.03
C ILE A 25 -8.29 -19.34 7.11
N THR A 26 -8.10 -18.69 5.96
CA THR A 26 -7.56 -17.32 5.89
C THR A 26 -8.51 -16.32 6.54
N VAL A 27 -9.81 -16.41 6.25
CA VAL A 27 -10.85 -15.55 6.87
C VAL A 27 -10.89 -15.73 8.38
N VAL A 28 -10.80 -16.98 8.87
CA VAL A 28 -10.80 -17.26 10.31
C VAL A 28 -9.52 -16.69 10.96
N ARG A 29 -8.36 -16.91 10.34
CA ARG A 29 -7.06 -16.37 10.79
C ARG A 29 -7.06 -14.84 10.85
N GLU A 30 -7.60 -14.18 9.83
CA GLU A 30 -7.79 -12.72 9.79
C GLU A 30 -8.58 -12.24 10.99
N HIS A 31 -9.71 -12.87 11.26
CA HIS A 31 -10.58 -12.50 12.36
C HIS A 31 -9.90 -12.65 13.72
N ILE A 32 -9.21 -13.77 13.94
CA ILE A 32 -8.50 -14.08 15.18
C ILE A 32 -7.34 -13.11 15.40
N PHE A 33 -6.56 -12.83 14.34
CA PHE A 33 -5.41 -11.94 14.42
C PHE A 33 -5.82 -10.50 14.75
N GLN A 34 -6.83 -9.97 14.06
CA GLN A 34 -7.35 -8.61 14.29
C GLN A 34 -7.87 -8.42 15.72
N ARG A 35 -8.53 -9.43 16.28
CA ARG A 35 -9.12 -9.37 17.64
C ARG A 35 -8.21 -9.94 18.73
N ARG A 36 -7.02 -10.43 18.37
CA ARG A 36 -6.06 -11.11 19.26
C ARG A 36 -6.72 -12.17 20.14
N MET A 37 -7.59 -12.99 19.54
CA MET A 37 -8.36 -13.99 20.26
C MET A 37 -7.54 -15.24 20.55
N ARG A 38 -7.73 -15.82 21.73
CA ARG A 38 -7.25 -17.17 22.06
C ARG A 38 -8.30 -18.19 21.64
N VAL A 39 -8.03 -18.89 20.54
CA VAL A 39 -8.97 -19.84 19.94
C VAL A 39 -9.31 -20.97 20.89
N GLN A 40 -8.33 -21.40 21.70
CA GLN A 40 -8.48 -22.49 22.66
C GLN A 40 -9.60 -22.24 23.68
N ASP A 41 -9.82 -20.99 24.08
CA ASP A 41 -10.83 -20.61 25.08
C ASP A 41 -12.26 -20.91 24.57
N ALA A 42 -12.49 -20.81 23.25
CA ALA A 42 -13.77 -21.15 22.64
C ALA A 42 -14.11 -22.64 22.72
N PHE A 43 -13.09 -23.50 22.90
CA PHE A 43 -13.25 -24.96 22.97
C PHE A 43 -13.21 -25.52 24.40
N GLN A 44 -12.78 -24.72 25.38
CA GLN A 44 -12.60 -25.16 26.77
C GLN A 44 -13.90 -25.69 27.41
N GLY A 45 -15.06 -25.14 27.03
CA GLY A 45 -16.36 -25.59 27.52
C GLY A 45 -16.82 -26.94 26.94
N PHE A 46 -16.31 -27.33 25.77
CA PHE A 46 -16.70 -28.57 25.07
C PHE A 46 -15.78 -29.75 25.39
N ASP A 47 -14.54 -29.49 25.80
CA ASP A 47 -13.54 -30.50 26.14
C ASP A 47 -13.05 -30.39 27.59
N ARG A 48 -13.86 -30.93 28.52
CA ARG A 48 -13.51 -31.01 29.95
C ARG A 48 -12.31 -31.91 30.23
N LEU A 49 -12.08 -32.92 29.40
CA LEU A 49 -11.02 -33.91 29.59
C LEU A 49 -9.70 -33.50 28.94
N ARG A 50 -9.67 -32.36 28.21
CA ARG A 50 -8.51 -31.84 27.48
C ARG A 50 -7.91 -32.88 26.52
N CYS A 51 -8.77 -33.68 25.89
CA CYS A 51 -8.37 -34.66 24.89
C CYS A 51 -7.98 -34.02 23.54
N GLY A 52 -8.30 -32.75 23.32
CA GLY A 52 -8.01 -32.02 22.09
C GLY A 52 -9.01 -32.32 20.96
N ARG A 53 -10.15 -32.93 21.28
CA ARG A 53 -11.17 -33.34 20.30
C ARG A 53 -12.58 -32.92 20.70
N CYS A 54 -13.43 -32.73 19.69
CA CYS A 54 -14.82 -32.36 19.87
C CYS A 54 -15.72 -32.96 18.78
N THR A 55 -17.03 -32.89 18.96
CA THR A 55 -18.01 -33.30 17.94
C THR A 55 -18.14 -32.23 16.87
N LYS A 56 -18.59 -32.61 15.65
CA LYS A 56 -18.83 -31.65 14.56
C LYS A 56 -19.75 -30.49 14.99
N HIS A 57 -20.84 -30.79 15.71
CA HIS A 57 -21.76 -29.77 16.21
C HIS A 57 -21.11 -28.82 17.22
N GLN A 58 -20.30 -29.34 18.14
CA GLN A 58 -19.56 -28.52 19.10
C GLN A 58 -18.55 -27.61 18.39
N PHE A 59 -17.86 -28.14 17.37
CA PHE A 59 -16.93 -27.37 16.55
C PHE A 59 -17.62 -26.22 15.82
N THR A 60 -18.75 -26.48 15.14
CA THR A 60 -19.56 -25.45 14.49
C THR A 60 -20.03 -24.40 15.49
N ARG A 61 -20.51 -24.80 16.68
CA ARG A 61 -20.94 -23.86 17.73
C ARG A 61 -19.79 -23.00 18.25
N ALA A 62 -18.61 -23.56 18.45
CA ALA A 62 -17.41 -22.82 18.84
C ALA A 62 -17.02 -21.78 17.77
N LEU A 63 -17.03 -22.16 16.48
CA LEU A 63 -16.77 -21.24 15.37
C LEU A 63 -17.80 -20.10 15.29
N MET A 64 -19.08 -20.39 15.50
CA MET A 64 -20.11 -19.35 15.56
C MET A 64 -19.88 -18.41 16.76
N GLY A 65 -19.40 -18.94 17.89
CA GLY A 65 -19.04 -18.15 19.07
C GLY A 65 -17.83 -17.25 18.87
N ILE A 66 -16.87 -17.66 18.02
CA ILE A 66 -15.74 -16.81 17.61
C ILE A 66 -16.25 -15.59 16.81
N GLY A 67 -17.39 -15.72 16.12
CA GLY A 67 -18.00 -14.61 15.38
C GLY A 67 -17.26 -14.25 14.09
N ALA A 68 -16.44 -15.16 13.57
CA ALA A 68 -15.95 -15.07 12.20
C ALA A 68 -17.16 -15.06 11.25
N ALA A 69 -17.10 -14.30 10.16
CA ALA A 69 -18.21 -14.11 9.22
C ALA A 69 -18.47 -15.35 8.34
N LEU A 70 -18.59 -16.52 8.97
CA LEU A 70 -18.76 -17.83 8.36
C LEU A 70 -20.24 -18.23 8.41
N GLY A 71 -20.72 -18.84 7.34
CA GLY A 71 -21.99 -19.55 7.31
C GLY A 71 -21.91 -20.92 7.99
N HIS A 72 -23.07 -21.52 8.28
CA HIS A 72 -23.14 -22.87 8.85
C HIS A 72 -22.50 -23.94 7.94
N GLN A 73 -22.67 -23.80 6.63
CA GLN A 73 -22.09 -24.71 5.64
C GLN A 73 -20.56 -24.63 5.60
N GLU A 74 -20.01 -23.41 5.67
CA GLU A 74 -18.56 -23.15 5.70
C GLU A 74 -17.92 -23.70 6.98
N ALA A 75 -18.59 -23.52 8.12
CA ALA A 75 -18.17 -24.10 9.39
C ALA A 75 -18.22 -25.63 9.38
N GLY A 76 -19.23 -26.22 8.71
CA GLY A 76 -19.32 -27.67 8.48
C GLY A 76 -18.16 -28.20 7.64
N ALA A 77 -17.82 -27.52 6.55
CA ALA A 77 -16.68 -27.87 5.70
C ALA A 77 -15.34 -27.82 6.47
N LEU A 78 -15.15 -26.81 7.33
CA LEU A 78 -14.00 -26.76 8.23
C LEU A 78 -13.99 -27.92 9.22
N ALA A 79 -15.14 -28.27 9.81
CA ALA A 79 -15.24 -29.41 10.73
C ALA A 79 -14.84 -30.72 10.05
N GLU A 80 -15.19 -30.90 8.78
CA GLU A 80 -14.81 -32.06 7.98
C GLU A 80 -13.33 -32.10 7.65
N TYR A 81 -12.73 -30.97 7.30
CA TYR A 81 -11.30 -30.88 7.04
C TYR A 81 -10.44 -31.25 8.25
N PHE A 82 -10.86 -30.87 9.46
CA PHE A 82 -10.18 -31.21 10.72
C PHE A 82 -10.68 -32.51 11.36
N SER A 83 -11.55 -33.27 10.69
CA SER A 83 -11.98 -34.59 11.15
C SER A 83 -10.90 -35.64 10.89
N GLU A 84 -10.61 -36.47 11.88
CA GLU A 84 -9.65 -37.55 11.77
C GLU A 84 -10.34 -38.90 11.98
N SER A 85 -9.87 -39.93 11.28
CA SER A 85 -10.24 -41.32 11.54
C SER A 85 -9.02 -42.07 12.03
N GLY A 86 -9.14 -42.81 13.12
CA GLY A 86 -8.03 -43.59 13.65
C GLY A 86 -8.39 -44.34 14.95
N PRO A 87 -7.53 -45.26 15.40
CA PRO A 87 -7.82 -46.14 16.55
C PRO A 87 -7.96 -45.38 17.88
N ARG A 88 -7.38 -44.18 17.96
CA ARG A 88 -7.53 -43.29 19.12
C ARG A 88 -8.78 -42.43 19.05
N VAL A 89 -9.47 -42.36 17.91
CA VAL A 89 -10.64 -41.49 17.68
C VAL A 89 -11.89 -42.22 18.15
N GLN A 90 -12.61 -41.62 19.09
CA GLN A 90 -13.87 -42.15 19.59
C GLN A 90 -15.02 -41.36 18.98
N TRP A 91 -15.94 -42.06 18.31
CA TRP A 91 -17.19 -41.45 17.86
C TRP A 91 -18.02 -41.08 19.10
N PRO A 92 -18.62 -39.87 19.19
CA PRO A 92 -18.81 -38.84 18.15
C PRO A 92 -17.73 -37.73 18.08
N GLN A 93 -16.66 -37.80 18.88
CA GLN A 93 -15.60 -36.78 18.98
C GLN A 93 -14.51 -36.98 17.91
N VAL A 94 -14.90 -36.78 16.66
CA VAL A 94 -14.04 -37.03 15.49
C VAL A 94 -13.20 -35.82 15.06
N VAL A 95 -13.53 -34.61 15.50
CA VAL A 95 -12.86 -33.38 15.06
C VAL A 95 -11.67 -33.07 15.97
N ASN A 96 -10.49 -32.93 15.38
CA ASN A 96 -9.27 -32.54 16.08
C ASN A 96 -9.16 -31.01 16.14
N TYR A 97 -9.82 -30.41 17.15
CA TYR A 97 -9.77 -28.96 17.32
C TYR A 97 -8.38 -28.48 17.77
N ALA A 98 -7.56 -29.32 18.39
CA ALA A 98 -6.20 -28.94 18.79
C ALA A 98 -5.32 -28.60 17.56
N LYS A 99 -5.43 -29.39 16.48
CA LYS A 99 -4.79 -29.07 15.19
C LYS A 99 -5.33 -27.79 14.56
N PHE A 100 -6.65 -27.58 14.67
CA PHE A 100 -7.25 -26.32 14.23
C PHE A 100 -6.70 -25.12 15.01
N CYS A 101 -6.65 -25.19 16.35
CA CYS A 101 -6.08 -24.13 17.19
C CYS A 101 -4.62 -23.85 16.81
N GLN A 102 -3.81 -24.88 16.61
CA GLN A 102 -2.43 -24.72 16.16
C GLN A 102 -2.36 -23.98 14.81
N ALA A 103 -3.13 -24.43 13.82
CA ALA A 103 -3.13 -23.82 12.49
C ALA A 103 -3.59 -22.35 12.49
N MET A 104 -4.41 -21.94 13.46
CA MET A 104 -4.84 -20.55 13.64
C MET A 104 -3.80 -19.71 14.39
N GLU A 105 -3.14 -20.30 15.38
CA GLU A 105 -2.14 -19.62 16.21
C GLU A 105 -0.78 -19.44 15.50
N ASP A 106 -0.48 -20.25 14.49
CA ASP A 106 0.71 -20.11 13.64
C ASP A 106 0.83 -18.69 13.05
N VAL A 107 -0.27 -17.93 12.97
CA VAL A 107 -0.30 -16.53 12.56
C VAL A 107 0.44 -15.60 13.54
N PHE A 108 0.44 -15.90 14.84
CA PHE A 108 1.12 -15.09 15.85
C PHE A 108 2.61 -15.43 15.97
N GLY A 109 3.02 -16.62 15.55
CA GLY A 109 4.41 -17.05 15.55
C GLY A 109 4.57 -18.57 15.58
N THR A 110 5.76 -19.04 15.23
CA THR A 110 6.10 -20.47 15.22
C THR A 110 6.25 -21.00 16.66
N ARG A 111 5.47 -22.02 17.01
CA ARG A 111 5.60 -22.74 18.29
C ARG A 111 6.81 -23.68 18.26
N ARG A 112 7.29 -24.09 19.44
CA ARG A 112 8.39 -25.05 19.63
C ARG A 112 9.77 -24.60 19.12
N LEU A 113 10.02 -23.28 19.09
CA LEU A 113 11.33 -22.71 18.71
C LEU A 113 12.46 -23.18 19.63
N GLU A 114 12.15 -23.64 20.85
CA GLU A 114 13.12 -24.25 21.76
C GLU A 114 13.79 -25.51 21.19
N LYS A 115 13.18 -26.17 20.19
CA LYS A 115 13.74 -27.36 19.54
C LYS A 115 14.54 -27.04 18.28
N THR A 116 14.33 -25.87 17.70
CA THR A 116 14.92 -25.46 16.42
C THR A 116 15.24 -23.96 16.48
N PRO A 117 16.34 -23.58 17.17
CA PRO A 117 16.66 -22.16 17.40
C PRO A 117 17.05 -21.40 16.13
N GLU A 118 17.54 -22.09 15.10
CA GLU A 118 17.94 -21.47 13.82
C GLU A 118 16.77 -21.27 12.83
N ALA A 119 15.55 -21.68 13.20
CA ALA A 119 14.40 -21.53 12.33
C ALA A 119 14.03 -20.04 12.16
N LYS A 120 13.95 -19.59 10.90
CA LYS A 120 13.55 -18.21 10.56
C LYS A 120 12.07 -18.01 10.90
N VAL A 121 11.79 -17.21 11.92
CA VAL A 121 10.43 -16.90 12.35
C VAL A 121 9.80 -15.88 11.39
N PRO A 122 8.65 -16.18 10.78
CA PRO A 122 7.93 -15.21 9.96
C PRO A 122 7.35 -14.09 10.84
N MET A 123 7.23 -12.88 10.28
CA MET A 123 6.62 -11.77 10.99
C MET A 123 5.17 -12.12 11.39
N PRO A 124 4.73 -11.81 12.63
CA PRO A 124 3.35 -12.03 13.05
C PRO A 124 2.38 -11.37 12.06
N GLY A 125 1.37 -12.12 11.62
CA GLY A 125 0.40 -11.66 10.63
C GLY A 125 0.79 -11.88 9.17
N SER A 126 2.02 -12.28 8.84
CA SER A 126 2.43 -12.55 7.44
C SER A 126 1.51 -13.54 6.67
N LEU A 127 0.84 -14.45 7.38
CA LEU A 127 -0.12 -15.41 6.83
C LEU A 127 -1.54 -14.82 6.61
N VAL A 128 -1.72 -13.54 6.90
CA VAL A 128 -3.01 -12.85 6.94
C VAL A 128 -2.92 -11.67 5.98
N PRO A 129 -3.58 -11.74 4.81
CA PRO A 129 -3.55 -10.68 3.79
C PRO A 129 -3.94 -9.32 4.36
N CYS A 130 -4.97 -9.26 5.20
CA CYS A 130 -5.42 -8.00 5.82
C CYS A 130 -4.54 -7.50 6.98
N SER A 131 -3.56 -8.26 7.47
CA SER A 131 -2.72 -7.81 8.60
C SER A 131 -1.77 -6.68 8.22
N GLN A 132 -1.41 -6.59 6.94
CA GLN A 132 -0.52 -5.55 6.42
C GLN A 132 -1.27 -4.24 6.08
N GLY A 133 -2.58 -4.19 6.33
CA GLY A 133 -3.44 -3.05 6.03
C GLY A 133 -4.06 -3.12 4.64
N PHE A 134 -4.61 -1.99 4.19
CA PHE A 134 -5.17 -1.87 2.85
C PHE A 134 -4.05 -1.91 1.80
N ALA A 135 -4.12 -2.88 0.88
CA ALA A 135 -3.27 -2.94 -0.30
C ALA A 135 -4.01 -2.29 -1.48
N PRO A 136 -3.46 -1.24 -2.10
CA PRO A 136 -4.11 -0.64 -3.25
C PRO A 136 -4.08 -1.59 -4.47
N MET A 137 -5.11 -1.52 -5.30
CA MET A 137 -5.34 -2.41 -6.46
C MET A 137 -4.38 -2.10 -7.60
N PRO A 138 -3.79 -3.09 -8.30
CA PRO A 138 -2.92 -2.81 -9.45
C PRO A 138 -3.68 -1.99 -10.50
N VAL A 139 -3.01 -0.99 -11.06
CA VAL A 139 -3.55 -0.09 -12.10
C VAL A 139 -2.74 -0.29 -13.37
N ASP A 140 -3.39 -0.20 -14.52
CA ASP A 140 -2.78 -0.44 -15.84
C ASP A 140 -1.62 0.54 -16.15
N ASP A 141 -1.76 1.80 -15.73
CA ASP A 141 -0.80 2.88 -15.97
C ASP A 141 -0.25 3.47 -14.66
N LEU A 142 0.75 2.77 -14.10
CA LEU A 142 1.43 3.18 -12.87
C LEU A 142 2.25 4.46 -13.05
N ASP A 143 2.86 4.67 -14.21
CA ASP A 143 3.71 5.84 -14.46
C ASP A 143 2.87 7.12 -14.47
N ARG A 144 1.73 7.10 -15.17
CA ARG A 144 0.77 8.19 -15.14
C ARG A 144 0.23 8.45 -13.74
N PHE A 145 -0.03 7.39 -12.96
CA PHE A 145 -0.47 7.52 -11.58
C PHE A 145 0.60 8.20 -10.69
N HIS A 146 1.88 7.86 -10.82
CA HIS A 146 2.95 8.53 -10.08
C HIS A 146 3.11 10.00 -10.47
N VAL A 147 3.01 10.33 -11.76
CA VAL A 147 3.01 11.73 -12.24
C VAL A 147 1.82 12.50 -11.65
N LEU A 148 0.65 11.87 -11.62
CA LEU A 148 -0.55 12.42 -11.02
C LEU A 148 -0.38 12.66 -9.52
N GLN A 149 0.18 11.71 -8.76
CA GLN A 149 0.46 11.89 -7.33
C GLN A 149 1.38 13.09 -7.07
N LYS A 150 2.48 13.23 -7.82
CA LYS A 150 3.39 14.37 -7.72
C LYS A 150 2.71 15.69 -8.06
N ARG A 151 1.84 15.70 -9.06
CA ARG A 151 1.05 16.88 -9.44
C ARG A 151 0.08 17.29 -8.32
N ILE A 152 -0.67 16.34 -7.76
CA ILE A 152 -1.59 16.59 -6.63
C ILE A 152 -0.79 17.10 -5.42
N ALA A 153 0.29 16.43 -5.04
CA ALA A 153 1.14 16.84 -3.92
C ALA A 153 1.65 18.28 -4.06
N SER A 154 2.09 18.65 -5.28
CA SER A 154 2.57 20.00 -5.59
C SER A 154 1.45 21.05 -5.53
N LEU A 155 0.25 20.73 -6.05
CA LEU A 155 -0.91 21.63 -6.02
C LEU A 155 -1.40 21.87 -4.58
N LEU A 156 -1.44 20.83 -3.76
CA LEU A 156 -1.82 20.94 -2.35
C LEU A 156 -0.81 21.80 -1.57
N ALA A 157 0.49 21.59 -1.82
CA ALA A 157 1.55 22.38 -1.20
C ALA A 157 1.48 23.86 -1.61
N ALA A 158 1.22 24.15 -2.88
CA ALA A 158 1.07 25.52 -3.37
C ALA A 158 -0.14 26.25 -2.75
N ARG A 159 -1.20 25.51 -2.39
CA ARG A 159 -2.41 26.07 -1.78
C ARG A 159 -2.43 26.04 -0.25
N GLY A 160 -1.49 25.34 0.37
CA GLY A 160 -1.51 25.09 1.81
C GLY A 160 -2.74 24.30 2.27
N VAL A 161 -3.27 23.39 1.43
CA VAL A 161 -4.46 22.59 1.74
C VAL A 161 -4.05 21.23 2.28
N GLU A 162 -4.56 20.88 3.45
CA GLU A 162 -4.38 19.58 4.07
C GLU A 162 -5.55 18.65 3.72
N LEU A 163 -5.27 17.52 3.05
CA LEU A 163 -6.29 16.57 2.63
C LEU A 163 -7.07 15.97 3.81
N PHE A 164 -6.41 15.72 4.95
CA PHE A 164 -7.05 15.10 6.10
C PHE A 164 -8.24 15.93 6.59
N SER A 165 -8.03 17.24 6.72
CA SER A 165 -9.06 18.21 7.11
C SER A 165 -10.25 18.23 6.14
N CYS A 166 -10.01 18.18 4.82
CA CYS A 166 -11.08 18.15 3.81
C CYS A 166 -11.98 16.90 3.90
N PHE A 167 -11.39 15.74 4.20
CA PHE A 167 -12.14 14.49 4.30
C PHE A 167 -12.72 14.25 5.70
N GLN A 168 -12.18 14.89 6.74
CA GLN A 168 -12.58 14.68 8.13
C GLN A 168 -14.08 14.92 8.35
N ASP A 169 -14.62 15.99 7.78
CA ASP A 169 -16.04 16.33 7.91
C ASP A 169 -16.95 15.31 7.21
N CYS A 170 -16.54 14.86 6.03
CA CYS A 170 -17.28 13.84 5.26
C CYS A 170 -17.26 12.47 5.96
N MET A 171 -16.20 12.18 6.74
CA MET A 171 -16.07 10.97 7.54
C MET A 171 -16.77 11.04 8.91
N ARG A 172 -17.21 12.24 9.35
CA ARG A 172 -17.85 12.48 10.66
C ARG A 172 -19.39 12.46 10.61
N SER A 173 -19.99 12.25 9.43
CA SER A 173 -21.44 12.34 9.23
C SER A 173 -22.24 11.54 10.27
N LYS A 174 -23.33 12.15 10.74
CA LYS A 174 -24.15 11.60 11.83
C LYS A 174 -24.87 10.31 11.40
N SER A 175 -25.15 10.18 10.11
CA SER A 175 -25.73 8.98 9.49
C SER A 175 -24.67 7.88 9.47
N VAL A 176 -24.78 6.91 10.40
CA VAL A 176 -23.95 5.70 10.36
C VAL A 176 -24.35 4.92 9.12
N SER A 177 -23.59 5.06 8.03
CA SER A 177 -23.75 4.17 6.89
C SER A 177 -23.31 2.78 7.32
N VAL A 178 -24.17 1.78 7.12
CA VAL A 178 -23.82 0.37 7.36
C VAL A 178 -22.64 -0.06 6.49
N LEU A 179 -22.47 0.53 5.30
CA LEU A 179 -21.35 0.26 4.40
C LEU A 179 -20.07 1.01 4.79
N TYR A 180 -20.19 2.21 5.39
CA TYR A 180 -19.07 3.08 5.73
C TYR A 180 -19.15 3.51 7.20
N PRO A 181 -18.76 2.63 8.13
CA PRO A 181 -18.76 2.95 9.56
C PRO A 181 -17.86 4.15 9.85
N ARG A 182 -18.20 4.92 10.89
CA ARG A 182 -17.40 6.08 11.31
C ARG A 182 -15.96 5.66 11.63
N GLY A 183 -15.00 6.49 11.21
CA GLY A 183 -13.59 6.24 11.45
C GLY A 183 -12.99 5.06 10.67
N SER A 184 -13.75 4.45 9.75
CA SER A 184 -13.23 3.35 8.91
C SER A 184 -12.26 3.81 7.82
N GLY A 185 -12.19 5.13 7.54
CA GLY A 185 -11.38 5.68 6.45
C GLY A 185 -11.94 5.41 5.05
N LYS A 186 -13.17 4.87 4.96
CA LYS A 186 -13.82 4.50 3.71
C LYS A 186 -14.89 5.52 3.34
N LEU A 187 -14.87 6.00 2.10
CA LEU A 187 -15.91 6.88 1.55
C LEU A 187 -16.48 6.27 0.26
N SER A 188 -17.74 6.59 -0.06
CA SER A 188 -18.28 6.25 -1.37
C SER A 188 -17.62 7.08 -2.46
N ARG A 189 -17.52 6.52 -3.68
CA ARG A 189 -16.99 7.24 -4.86
C ARG A 189 -17.57 8.66 -5.04
N PRO A 190 -18.91 8.86 -5.05
CA PRO A 190 -19.47 10.21 -5.20
C PRO A 190 -19.15 11.14 -4.01
N MET A 191 -19.06 10.61 -2.79
CA MET A 191 -18.67 11.43 -1.63
C MET A 191 -17.21 11.86 -1.72
N PHE A 192 -16.32 10.98 -2.19
CA PHE A 192 -14.92 11.32 -2.43
C PHE A 192 -14.79 12.47 -3.43
N LEU A 193 -15.48 12.38 -4.57
CA LEU A 193 -15.47 13.44 -5.59
C LEU A 193 -16.00 14.78 -5.07
N LYS A 194 -17.04 14.75 -4.22
CA LYS A 194 -17.62 15.96 -3.63
C LYS A 194 -16.69 16.64 -2.63
N CYS A 195 -15.95 15.87 -1.83
CA CYS A 195 -15.10 16.40 -0.76
C CYS A 195 -13.66 16.68 -1.22
N PHE A 196 -13.30 16.27 -2.44
CA PHE A 196 -11.94 16.41 -2.94
C PHE A 196 -11.65 17.86 -3.43
N PRO A 197 -10.65 18.56 -2.86
CA PRO A 197 -10.43 19.99 -3.11
C PRO A 197 -9.94 20.33 -4.52
N LEU A 198 -9.40 19.34 -5.26
CA LEU A 198 -8.86 19.53 -6.61
C LEU A 198 -9.75 18.92 -7.70
N ALA A 199 -11.03 18.65 -7.41
CA ALA A 199 -11.92 17.96 -8.34
C ALA A 199 -12.06 18.66 -9.71
N GLY A 200 -11.88 19.99 -9.77
CA GLY A 200 -11.94 20.76 -11.01
C GLY A 200 -10.65 20.79 -11.84
N GLU A 201 -9.50 20.37 -11.30
CA GLU A 201 -8.19 20.48 -11.97
C GLU A 201 -7.67 19.16 -12.52
N ILE A 202 -8.27 18.07 -12.07
CA ILE A 202 -7.89 16.72 -12.44
C ILE A 202 -8.86 16.22 -13.49
N SER A 203 -8.31 15.60 -14.55
CA SER A 203 -9.13 14.99 -15.60
C SER A 203 -9.99 13.87 -15.02
N ASN A 204 -11.19 13.68 -15.56
CA ASN A 204 -12.06 12.57 -15.15
C ASN A 204 -11.37 11.20 -15.29
N ALA A 205 -10.49 11.04 -16.29
CA ALA A 205 -9.71 9.81 -16.46
C ALA A 205 -8.70 9.61 -15.31
N ASP A 206 -8.04 10.68 -14.87
CA ASP A 206 -7.09 10.63 -13.75
C ASP A 206 -7.81 10.37 -12.41
N MET A 207 -9.01 10.95 -12.24
CA MET A 207 -9.86 10.65 -11.09
C MET A 207 -10.29 9.18 -11.07
N ALA A 208 -10.62 8.59 -12.22
CA ALA A 208 -10.94 7.17 -12.32
C ALA A 208 -9.76 6.28 -11.88
N LEU A 209 -8.53 6.61 -12.28
CA LEU A 209 -7.33 5.90 -11.83
C LEU A 209 -7.17 5.90 -10.30
N ILE A 210 -7.42 7.04 -9.65
CA ILE A 210 -7.40 7.13 -8.17
C ILE A 210 -8.50 6.25 -7.56
N LEU A 211 -9.73 6.35 -8.07
CA LEU A 211 -10.88 5.60 -7.55
C LEU A 211 -10.75 4.09 -7.72
N ASP A 212 -10.05 3.64 -8.76
CA ASP A 212 -9.78 2.22 -8.99
C ASP A 212 -8.58 1.72 -8.17
N ARG A 213 -7.50 2.51 -8.03
CA ARG A 213 -6.34 2.19 -7.18
C ARG A 213 -6.74 1.99 -5.72
N TYR A 214 -7.54 2.90 -5.18
CA TYR A 214 -7.94 2.88 -3.76
C TYR A 214 -9.31 2.22 -3.52
N ARG A 215 -9.80 1.43 -4.48
CA ARG A 215 -11.11 0.77 -4.37
C ARG A 215 -11.17 -0.16 -3.16
N THR A 216 -12.21 0.00 -2.35
CA THR A 216 -12.55 -0.87 -1.23
C THR A 216 -13.97 -1.39 -1.37
N GLY A 217 -14.11 -2.68 -1.67
CA GLY A 217 -15.41 -3.31 -1.87
C GLY A 217 -16.13 -2.84 -3.14
N PRO A 218 -17.48 -2.91 -3.18
CA PRO A 218 -18.22 -2.66 -4.41
C PRO A 218 -18.12 -1.20 -4.88
N ASP A 219 -18.18 -0.23 -3.95
CA ASP A 219 -18.29 1.20 -4.30
C ASP A 219 -17.57 2.16 -3.32
N GLY A 220 -16.67 1.62 -2.50
CA GLY A 220 -15.90 2.37 -1.51
C GLY A 220 -14.51 2.74 -2.00
N VAL A 221 -13.93 3.75 -1.36
CA VAL A 221 -12.56 4.24 -1.59
C VAL A 221 -11.85 4.36 -0.25
N HIS A 222 -10.62 3.85 -0.14
CA HIS A 222 -9.82 3.94 1.08
C HIS A 222 -9.05 5.26 1.14
N VAL A 223 -9.65 6.25 1.81
CA VAL A 223 -9.16 7.62 1.86
C VAL A 223 -7.87 7.73 2.66
N TYR A 224 -7.73 6.98 3.77
CA TYR A 224 -6.51 7.05 4.58
C TYR A 224 -5.27 6.56 3.82
N SER A 225 -5.40 5.56 2.96
CA SER A 225 -4.28 5.13 2.11
C SER A 225 -3.95 6.16 1.05
N PHE A 226 -4.98 6.75 0.42
CA PHE A 226 -4.75 7.86 -0.51
C PHE A 226 -4.03 9.04 0.15
N ILE A 227 -4.49 9.49 1.32
CA ILE A 227 -3.84 10.57 2.08
C ILE A 227 -2.41 10.19 2.42
N LYS A 228 -2.19 8.98 2.96
CA LYS A 228 -0.86 8.49 3.36
C LYS A 228 0.12 8.52 2.19
N ASP A 229 -0.29 8.03 1.03
CA ASP A 229 0.57 7.97 -0.15
C ASP A 229 0.89 9.38 -0.68
N ILE A 230 -0.10 10.29 -0.69
CA ILE A 230 0.14 11.69 -1.08
C ILE A 230 1.07 12.40 -0.08
N MET A 231 0.91 12.16 1.22
CA MET A 231 1.81 12.72 2.24
C MET A 231 3.25 12.21 2.08
N ALA A 232 3.44 10.91 1.80
CA ALA A 232 4.76 10.36 1.51
C ALA A 232 5.41 11.06 0.30
N VAL A 233 4.65 11.28 -0.78
CA VAL A 233 5.16 12.00 -1.96
C VAL A 233 5.46 13.47 -1.63
N GLN A 234 4.69 14.12 -0.74
CA GLN A 234 5.01 15.47 -0.28
C GLN A 234 6.32 15.52 0.51
N GLU A 235 6.56 14.53 1.38
CA GLU A 235 7.82 14.39 2.12
C GLU A 235 9.00 14.16 1.16
N ASP A 236 8.86 13.29 0.17
CA ASP A 236 9.89 13.02 -0.84
C ASP A 236 10.23 14.30 -1.64
N LEU A 237 9.22 15.03 -2.12
CA LEU A 237 9.41 16.29 -2.83
C LEU A 237 10.06 17.37 -1.96
N ALA A 238 9.76 17.39 -0.66
CA ALA A 238 10.40 18.30 0.29
C ALA A 238 11.88 17.94 0.49
N GLN A 239 12.21 16.67 0.64
CA GLN A 239 13.59 16.19 0.76
C GLN A 239 14.40 16.51 -0.50
N GLU A 240 13.85 16.28 -1.70
CA GLU A 240 14.47 16.63 -2.98
C GLU A 240 14.81 18.14 -3.05
N ARG A 241 13.90 19.01 -2.59
CA ARG A 241 14.13 20.46 -2.55
C ARG A 241 15.27 20.85 -1.62
N VAL A 242 15.36 20.23 -0.44
CA VAL A 242 16.45 20.48 0.52
C VAL A 242 17.80 20.07 -0.07
N VAL A 243 17.87 18.89 -0.70
CA VAL A 243 19.11 18.40 -1.34
C VAL A 243 19.55 19.33 -2.47
N LEU A 244 18.63 19.77 -3.34
CA LEU A 244 18.94 20.69 -4.43
C LEU A 244 19.42 22.05 -3.91
N GLN A 245 18.81 22.57 -2.83
CA GLN A 245 19.26 23.80 -2.18
C GLN A 245 20.68 23.65 -1.60
N ALA A 246 20.97 22.53 -0.94
CA ALA A 246 22.30 22.25 -0.41
C ALA A 246 23.37 22.17 -1.51
N GLN A 247 23.07 21.52 -2.64
CA GLN A 247 23.97 21.45 -3.80
C GLN A 247 24.22 22.83 -4.41
N GLN A 248 23.18 23.67 -4.53
CA GLN A 248 23.34 25.04 -5.04
C GLN A 248 24.21 25.89 -4.10
N GLN A 249 24.05 25.74 -2.78
CA GLN A 249 24.88 26.45 -1.80
C GLN A 249 26.34 26.00 -1.87
N GLN A 250 26.61 24.70 -2.03
CA GLN A 250 27.97 24.18 -2.21
C GLN A 250 28.63 24.73 -3.48
N GLN A 251 27.92 24.75 -4.62
CA GLN A 251 28.44 25.34 -5.86
C GLN A 251 28.74 26.84 -5.72
N GLN A 252 27.89 27.57 -4.99
CA GLN A 252 28.12 29.00 -4.69
C GLN A 252 29.34 29.21 -3.76
N GLN A 253 29.57 28.31 -2.80
CA GLN A 253 30.75 28.36 -1.93
C GLN A 253 32.03 28.02 -2.70
N GLU A 254 32.03 26.97 -3.53
CA GLU A 254 33.19 26.60 -4.37
C GLU A 254 33.55 27.72 -5.37
N THR A 255 32.56 28.36 -6.00
CA THR A 255 32.80 29.50 -6.89
C THR A 255 33.34 30.72 -6.15
N ARG A 256 32.92 30.97 -4.90
CA ARG A 256 33.49 32.02 -4.05
C ARG A 256 34.91 31.70 -3.56
N GLN A 257 35.23 30.43 -3.32
CA GLN A 257 36.54 30.01 -2.81
C GLN A 257 37.59 29.80 -3.91
N ARG A 258 37.22 29.83 -5.21
CA ARG A 258 38.20 29.85 -6.31
C ARG A 258 38.99 31.17 -6.29
N PRO A 259 40.31 31.16 -6.02
CA PRO A 259 41.11 32.38 -6.05
C PRO A 259 41.15 32.96 -7.47
N ALA A 260 41.17 34.29 -7.58
CA ALA A 260 41.27 35.07 -8.82
C ALA A 260 42.66 34.96 -9.51
N SER A 261 43.32 33.80 -9.46
CA SER A 261 44.70 33.59 -9.95
C SER A 261 44.79 33.09 -11.40
N ALA A 262 43.76 33.29 -12.22
CA ALA A 262 43.78 32.97 -13.66
C ALA A 262 43.67 34.20 -14.59
N VAL A 263 43.80 35.43 -14.06
CA VAL A 263 44.02 36.64 -14.88
C VAL A 263 45.40 37.20 -14.53
N SER A 264 46.45 36.47 -14.90
CA SER A 264 47.79 37.06 -14.94
C SER A 264 48.04 37.61 -16.33
N LEU A 265 48.21 38.94 -16.37
CA LEU A 265 48.56 39.73 -17.52
C LEU A 265 49.75 39.11 -18.28
N ARG A 266 49.57 38.77 -19.56
CA ARG A 266 50.69 38.83 -20.51
C ARG A 266 50.77 40.25 -21.04
N ARG A 267 51.51 41.10 -20.33
CA ARG A 267 51.99 42.40 -20.83
C ARG A 267 53.49 42.30 -21.02
N GLY A 268 53.92 42.05 -22.27
CA GLY A 268 55.31 42.13 -22.72
C GLY A 268 55.39 43.11 -23.88
N ARG A 269 56.32 44.07 -23.78
CA ARG A 269 56.42 45.31 -24.55
C ARG A 269 57.55 45.22 -25.58
N THR A 270 57.46 46.07 -26.61
CA THR A 270 58.51 46.65 -27.50
C THR A 270 58.67 46.05 -28.90
N GLY A 271 58.71 46.96 -29.89
CA GLY A 271 59.03 46.70 -31.30
C GLY A 271 58.35 47.70 -32.24
N SER A 272 59.07 48.77 -32.59
CA SER A 272 58.74 49.82 -33.56
C SER A 272 58.48 49.28 -34.98
N ASP A 273 57.48 49.79 -35.71
CA ASP A 273 57.67 50.39 -37.05
C ASP A 273 56.38 51.04 -37.62
N ALA A 274 56.57 51.96 -38.56
CA ALA A 274 55.67 52.97 -39.10
C ALA A 274 54.53 52.47 -40.03
N GLY A 275 53.51 53.32 -40.21
CA GLY A 275 52.56 53.22 -41.33
C GLY A 275 51.26 54.03 -41.17
N ARG A 276 51.09 55.08 -41.98
CA ARG A 276 49.97 56.05 -42.03
C ARG A 276 48.63 55.44 -42.53
N PRO A 277 47.49 56.17 -42.40
CA PRO A 277 46.12 55.67 -42.49
C PRO A 277 45.41 55.97 -43.81
N THR A 278 44.28 55.28 -44.08
CA THR A 278 43.12 55.86 -44.80
C THR A 278 41.81 55.07 -44.60
N SER A 279 40.72 55.86 -44.54
CA SER A 279 39.31 55.62 -44.90
C SER A 279 38.38 54.77 -44.01
N ALA A 280 37.25 55.43 -43.68
CA ALA A 280 36.07 54.98 -42.95
C ALA A 280 34.96 54.42 -43.90
N PRO A 281 33.64 54.50 -43.62
CA PRO A 281 32.82 53.46 -42.98
C PRO A 281 31.56 53.04 -43.81
N SER A 282 30.89 51.93 -43.45
CA SER A 282 29.48 51.61 -43.83
C SER A 282 29.02 50.34 -43.09
N SER A 283 28.07 50.36 -42.13
CA SER A 283 26.59 50.39 -42.24
C SER A 283 25.92 49.07 -42.62
N GLY A 284 24.88 48.69 -41.86
CA GLY A 284 23.94 47.57 -42.09
C GLY A 284 24.19 46.40 -41.16
N GLY A 285 23.27 45.84 -40.38
CA GLY A 285 21.82 45.81 -40.48
C GLY A 285 21.37 44.35 -40.30
N GLU A 286 20.30 44.15 -39.51
CA GLU A 286 19.41 42.97 -39.51
C GLU A 286 19.67 41.76 -38.59
N SER A 287 18.80 41.68 -37.58
CA SER A 287 17.72 40.69 -37.41
C SER A 287 18.01 39.18 -37.30
N SER A 288 17.59 38.66 -36.13
CA SER A 288 16.71 37.50 -35.95
C SER A 288 17.20 36.06 -36.17
N GLU A 289 16.78 35.25 -35.17
CA GLU A 289 16.25 33.90 -35.29
C GLU A 289 17.18 32.67 -35.31
N GLU A 290 16.88 31.82 -34.33
CA GLU A 290 16.60 30.38 -34.48
C GLU A 290 17.61 29.30 -34.06
N MET A 291 17.06 28.45 -33.19
CA MET A 291 17.18 26.99 -33.13
C MET A 291 18.52 26.31 -32.80
N SER A 292 18.56 25.80 -31.56
CA SER A 292 18.40 24.36 -31.26
C SER A 292 19.18 23.36 -32.13
N ALA A 293 20.23 22.75 -31.55
CA ALA A 293 20.42 21.30 -31.51
C ALA A 293 21.74 20.94 -30.80
N ARG A 294 21.68 20.52 -29.54
CA ARG A 294 22.78 19.79 -28.89
C ARG A 294 22.59 18.29 -29.12
N LYS A 295 23.49 17.74 -29.93
CA LYS A 295 23.66 16.33 -30.26
C LYS A 295 24.02 15.52 -28.99
N ALA A 296 23.22 14.50 -28.71
CA ALA A 296 23.38 13.56 -27.61
C ALA A 296 24.59 12.62 -27.82
N ALA A 297 25.30 12.31 -26.73
CA ALA A 297 26.29 11.23 -26.66
C ALA A 297 25.67 10.01 -25.94
N PRO A 298 25.98 8.77 -26.36
CA PRO A 298 25.34 7.56 -25.83
C PRO A 298 26.02 7.03 -24.55
N ARG A 299 25.21 6.40 -23.69
CA ARG A 299 25.62 5.64 -22.48
C ARG A 299 26.17 4.25 -22.87
N PRO A 300 27.17 3.70 -22.15
CA PRO A 300 27.53 2.30 -22.28
C PRO A 300 26.65 1.38 -21.41
N ALA A 301 26.49 0.15 -21.92
CA ALA A 301 25.55 -0.89 -21.53
C ALA A 301 25.86 -1.59 -20.19
N SER A 302 24.80 -2.13 -19.59
CA SER A 302 24.83 -3.01 -18.41
C SER A 302 25.33 -4.40 -18.76
N ALA A 303 26.26 -4.92 -17.95
CA ALA A 303 26.67 -6.31 -17.95
C ALA A 303 25.88 -7.08 -16.87
N ALA A 304 25.21 -8.14 -17.28
CA ALA A 304 24.64 -9.17 -16.43
C ALA A 304 25.67 -10.28 -16.15
N PRO A 305 25.56 -11.00 -15.01
CA PRO A 305 25.98 -12.40 -14.94
C PRO A 305 24.76 -13.28 -14.56
N SER A 306 24.35 -14.18 -15.45
CA SER A 306 24.87 -15.55 -15.63
C SER A 306 24.43 -16.50 -14.52
N ALA A 307 23.46 -17.34 -14.88
CA ALA A 307 22.97 -18.48 -14.13
C ALA A 307 24.06 -19.53 -13.89
N ALA A 308 23.98 -20.20 -12.73
CA ALA A 308 24.75 -21.39 -12.39
C ALA A 308 23.83 -22.64 -12.37
N PRO A 309 24.38 -23.84 -12.61
CA PRO A 309 23.60 -25.00 -13.04
C PRO A 309 23.18 -25.94 -11.91
N SER A 310 22.14 -26.72 -12.24
CA SER A 310 21.66 -27.91 -11.54
C SER A 310 22.73 -29.00 -11.50
N ALA A 311 22.90 -29.65 -10.34
CA ALA A 311 23.60 -30.92 -10.21
C ALA A 311 22.84 -31.83 -9.23
N ALA A 312 22.53 -33.02 -9.75
CA ALA A 312 22.33 -34.34 -9.14
C ALA A 312 21.83 -34.44 -7.68
#